data_AF-A0A921KJW1-F1
#
_entry.id   AF-A0A921KJW1-F1
#
_cell.length_a   1.000
_cell.length_b   1.000
_cell.length_c   1.000
_cell.angle_alpha   90.00
_cell.angle_beta   90.00
_cell.angle_gamma   90.00
#
_symmetry.space_group_name_H-M   'P 1'
#
loop_
_entity.id
_entity.type
_entity.pdbx_description
1 polymer ?
#
loop_
_entity_poly.entity_id
_entity_poly.type
_entity_poly.pdbx_seq_one_letter_code
_entity_poly.pdbx_strand_id
1 'polypeptide(L)'
;DYNCQIQAWGPLNEGQRNIFKHEILEEIAKKHNKTVAQIVLRWHIQKHIMTIPKTIHKDRMIENMNIWDFQLDSEDFKKIDQLNLGYSEIIDHQCYATAKNLNKYKIHE
;
A
#
# COMPACT_ATOMS: atom_id res chain seq x y z
N ASP A 1 8.75 4.87 -19.83
CA ASP A 1 10.09 5.33 -20.28
C ASP A 1 11.17 4.25 -20.24
N TYR A 2 11.28 3.43 -19.18
CA TYR A 2 12.36 2.42 -19.07
C TYR A 2 11.94 0.95 -19.18
N ASN A 3 10.68 0.66 -19.57
CA ASN A 3 10.11 -0.70 -19.58
C ASN A 3 10.26 -1.45 -18.23
N CYS A 4 10.27 -0.70 -17.12
CA CYS A 4 10.25 -1.25 -15.77
C CYS A 4 8.83 -1.18 -15.23
N GLN A 5 8.29 -2.33 -14.82
CA GLN A 5 6.99 -2.40 -14.17
C GLN A 5 7.15 -2.18 -12.67
N ILE A 6 6.42 -1.22 -12.13
CA ILE A 6 6.44 -0.91 -10.70
C ILE A 6 5.64 -1.97 -9.94
N GLN A 7 6.21 -2.48 -8.85
CA GLN A 7 5.56 -3.34 -7.87
C GLN A 7 5.70 -2.75 -6.46
N ALA A 8 4.58 -2.50 -5.80
CA ALA A 8 4.51 -2.01 -4.44
C ALA A 8 4.72 -3.17 -3.45
N TRP A 9 5.82 -3.10 -2.70
CA TRP A 9 6.00 -3.86 -1.46
C TRP A 9 5.39 -3.09 -0.29
N GLY A 10 4.98 -3.81 0.76
CA GLY A 10 4.32 -3.18 1.92
C GLY A 10 3.13 -2.28 1.56
N PRO A 11 2.24 -2.68 0.61
CA PRO A 11 1.21 -1.78 0.05
C PRO A 11 0.20 -1.27 1.09
N LEU A 12 0.11 -1.93 2.25
CA LEU A 12 -0.75 -1.56 3.37
C LEU A 12 0.07 -0.96 4.52
N ASN A 13 1.21 -0.33 4.24
CA ASN A 13 2.16 0.24 5.21
C ASN A 13 2.51 -0.72 6.37
N GLU A 14 2.51 -2.04 6.13
CA GLU A 14 2.64 -3.09 7.15
C GLU A 14 1.63 -3.00 8.32
N GLY A 15 0.51 -2.30 8.12
CA GLY A 15 -0.47 -1.99 9.16
C GLY A 15 -0.04 -0.87 10.13
N GLN A 16 1.07 -0.19 9.84
CA GLN A 16 1.58 0.92 10.64
C GLN A 16 0.73 2.19 10.47
N ARG A 17 0.97 3.17 11.35
CA ARG A 17 0.36 4.52 11.31
C ARG A 17 -1.16 4.52 11.25
N ASN A 18 -1.77 3.46 11.78
CA ASN A 18 -3.21 3.30 11.82
C ASN A 18 -3.88 3.41 10.44
N ILE A 19 -3.20 2.98 9.37
CA ILE A 19 -3.67 3.10 7.98
C ILE A 19 -5.11 2.61 7.78
N PHE A 20 -5.50 1.51 8.44
CA PHE A 20 -6.84 0.94 8.34
C PHE A 20 -7.96 1.77 9.01
N LYS A 21 -7.58 2.81 9.76
CA LYS A 21 -8.47 3.77 10.45
C LYS A 21 -8.19 5.21 10.02
N HIS A 22 -7.48 5.40 8.92
CA HIS A 22 -7.26 6.73 8.38
C HIS A 22 -8.59 7.31 7.88
N GLU A 23 -8.98 8.48 8.38
CA GLU A 23 -10.31 9.07 8.17
C GLU A 23 -10.69 9.15 6.67
N ILE A 24 -9.79 9.69 5.84
CA ILE A 24 -9.99 9.80 4.39
C ILE A 24 -10.19 8.42 3.73
N LEU A 25 -9.43 7.40 4.15
CA LEU A 25 -9.55 6.07 3.57
C LEU A 25 -10.83 5.37 4.03
N GLU A 26 -11.23 5.55 5.30
CA GLU A 26 -12.51 5.04 5.79
C GLU A 26 -13.71 5.72 5.11
N GLU A 27 -13.62 7.02 4.79
CA GLU A 27 -14.66 7.73 4.03
C GLU A 27 -14.84 7.12 2.63
N ILE A 28 -13.73 6.91 1.90
CA ILE A 28 -13.75 6.29 0.57
C ILE A 28 -14.21 4.83 0.65
N ALA A 29 -13.76 4.09 1.67
CA ALA A 29 -14.18 2.71 1.92
C ALA A 29 -15.71 2.61 2.10
N LYS A 30 -16.30 3.52 2.88
CA LYS A 30 -17.77 3.60 3.06
C LYS A 30 -18.49 3.91 1.74
N LYS A 31 -17.99 4.87 0.96
CA LYS A 31 -18.56 5.24 -0.35
C LYS A 31 -18.68 4.03 -1.29
N HIS A 32 -17.69 3.15 -1.31
CA HIS A 32 -17.66 1.97 -2.18
C HIS A 32 -18.22 0.69 -1.54
N ASN A 33 -18.61 0.74 -0.27
CA ASN A 33 -18.95 -0.44 0.54
C ASN A 33 -17.84 -1.52 0.50
N LYS A 34 -16.60 -1.07 0.71
CA LYS A 34 -15.38 -1.88 0.72
C LYS A 34 -14.59 -1.64 2.00
N THR A 35 -13.53 -2.42 2.23
CA THR A 35 -12.59 -2.17 3.33
C THR A 35 -11.49 -1.21 2.90
N VAL A 36 -10.82 -0.57 3.88
CA VAL A 36 -9.66 0.29 3.60
C VAL A 36 -8.56 -0.46 2.86
N ALA A 37 -8.33 -1.74 3.18
CA ALA A 37 -7.35 -2.55 2.48
C ALA A 37 -7.71 -2.68 0.98
N GLN A 38 -8.97 -2.95 0.67
CA GLN A 38 -9.44 -3.02 -0.72
C GLN A 38 -9.28 -1.68 -1.45
N ILE A 39 -9.58 -0.55 -0.80
CA ILE A 39 -9.38 0.79 -1.38
C ILE A 39 -7.91 1.02 -1.76
N VAL A 40 -6.98 0.76 -0.83
CA VAL A 40 -5.55 0.97 -1.07
C VAL A 40 -5.02 0.05 -2.17
N LEU A 41 -5.43 -1.22 -2.19
CA LEU A 41 -5.03 -2.16 -3.23
C LEU A 41 -5.62 -1.79 -4.59
N ARG A 42 -6.88 -1.36 -4.64
CA ARG A 42 -7.52 -0.88 -5.86
C ARG A 42 -6.82 0.35 -6.41
N TRP A 43 -6.44 1.29 -5.54
CA TRP A 43 -5.69 2.50 -5.91
C TRP A 43 -4.37 2.14 -6.59
N HIS A 44 -3.57 1.22 -6.03
CA HIS A 44 -2.34 0.76 -6.68
C HIS A 44 -2.59 0.19 -8.08
N ILE A 45 -3.53 -0.75 -8.19
CA ILE A 45 -3.81 -1.43 -9.47
C ILE A 45 -4.30 -0.45 -10.54
N GLN A 46 -5.18 0.50 -10.19
CA GLN A 46 -5.65 1.52 -11.13
C GLN A 46 -4.56 2.51 -11.56
N LYS A 47 -3.49 2.71 -10.78
CA LYS A 47 -2.29 3.44 -11.20
C LYS A 47 -1.32 2.58 -12.00
N HIS A 48 -1.72 1.37 -12.40
CA HIS A 48 -0.85 0.39 -13.04
C HIS A 48 0.37 0.03 -12.19
N ILE A 49 0.20 -0.01 -10.86
CA ILE A 49 1.22 -0.45 -9.91
C ILE A 49 0.81 -1.83 -9.40
N MET A 50 1.62 -2.86 -9.68
CA MET A 50 1.38 -4.19 -9.13
C MET A 50 1.52 -4.17 -7.61
N THR A 51 0.79 -5.01 -6.89
CA THR A 51 0.80 -5.02 -5.42
C THR A 51 0.88 -6.42 -4.87
N ILE A 52 1.62 -6.60 -3.77
CA ILE A 52 1.85 -7.90 -3.10
C ILE A 52 1.47 -7.82 -1.61
N PRO A 53 0.18 -7.69 -1.26
CA PRO A 53 -0.26 -7.66 0.13
C PRO A 53 0.01 -9.00 0.81
N LYS A 54 0.60 -8.97 2.01
CA LYS A 54 0.81 -10.15 2.83
C LYS A 54 -0.30 -10.30 3.87
N THR A 55 -0.83 -11.52 4.01
CA THR A 55 -1.67 -11.93 5.13
C THR A 55 -1.50 -13.43 5.37
N ILE A 56 -1.74 -13.89 6.60
CA ILE A 56 -1.84 -15.33 6.93
C ILE A 56 -3.31 -15.77 7.11
N HIS A 57 -4.24 -14.81 7.15
CA HIS A 57 -5.66 -15.05 7.40
C HIS A 57 -6.41 -15.19 6.08
N LYS A 58 -7.11 -16.32 5.91
CA LYS A 58 -7.80 -16.70 4.66
C LYS A 58 -8.90 -15.72 4.26
N ASP A 59 -9.69 -15.25 5.22
CA ASP A 59 -10.70 -14.20 5.05
C ASP A 59 -10.09 -12.94 4.44
N ARG A 60 -8.93 -12.49 4.94
CA ARG A 60 -8.21 -11.34 4.37
C ARG A 60 -7.62 -11.62 2.99
N MET A 61 -7.23 -12.86 2.69
CA MET A 61 -6.76 -13.21 1.34
C MET A 61 -7.90 -13.03 0.33
N ILE A 62 -9.09 -13.53 0.66
CA ILE A 62 -10.30 -13.39 -0.15
C ILE A 62 -10.66 -11.90 -0.27
N GLU A 63 -10.66 -11.15 0.83
CA GLU A 63 -10.91 -9.71 0.83
C GLU A 63 -9.94 -8.95 -0.09
N ASN A 64 -8.63 -9.18 0.05
CA ASN A 64 -7.58 -8.52 -0.72
C ASN A 64 -7.62 -8.89 -2.22
N MET A 65 -8.15 -10.06 -2.59
CA MET A 65 -8.36 -10.46 -3.98
C MET A 65 -9.62 -9.85 -4.59
N ASN A 66 -10.63 -9.51 -3.78
CA ASN A 66 -11.92 -8.98 -4.24
C ASN A 66 -11.87 -7.46 -4.50
N ILE A 67 -10.99 -7.04 -5.40
CA ILE A 67 -10.75 -5.62 -5.75
C ILE A 67 -11.07 -5.28 -7.22
N TRP A 68 -11.78 -6.16 -7.92
CA TRP A 68 -11.99 -6.06 -9.37
C TRP A 68 -13.39 -5.58 -9.76
N ASP A 69 -14.33 -5.60 -8.82
CA ASP A 69 -15.75 -5.33 -9.01
C ASP A 69 -16.16 -3.87 -8.74
N PHE A 70 -15.19 -2.99 -8.49
CA PHE A 70 -15.43 -1.55 -8.28
C PHE A 70 -14.30 -0.71 -8.87
N GLN A 71 -14.48 0.61 -8.94
CA GLN A 71 -13.49 1.54 -9.45
C GLN A 71 -13.51 2.84 -8.62
N LEU A 72 -12.31 3.32 -8.27
CA LEU A 72 -12.11 4.64 -7.67
C LEU A 72 -12.25 5.72 -8.74
N ASP A 73 -12.99 6.78 -8.42
CA ASP A 73 -13.16 7.92 -9.31
C ASP A 73 -12.11 9.02 -9.08
N SER A 74 -12.13 10.07 -9.90
CA SER A 74 -11.15 11.16 -9.84
C SER A 74 -11.09 11.86 -8.49
N GLU A 75 -12.21 11.94 -7.75
CA GLU A 75 -12.24 12.58 -6.44
C GLU A 75 -11.60 11.68 -5.38
N ASP A 76 -11.86 10.37 -5.43
CA ASP A 76 -11.19 9.40 -4.56
C ASP A 76 -9.66 9.45 -4.78
N PHE A 77 -9.22 9.51 -6.04
CA PHE A 77 -7.81 9.66 -6.39
C PHE A 77 -7.21 10.93 -5.82
N LYS A 78 -7.88 12.07 -6.00
CA LYS A 78 -7.42 13.36 -5.51
C LYS A 78 -7.27 13.37 -3.99
N LYS A 79 -8.20 12.73 -3.26
CA LYS A 79 -8.13 12.57 -1.81
C LYS A 79 -6.95 11.69 -1.37
N ILE A 80 -6.73 10.55 -2.04
CA ILE A 80 -5.64 9.63 -1.69
C ILE A 80 -4.27 10.26 -2.02
N ASP A 81 -4.15 10.96 -3.13
CA ASP A 81 -2.87 11.58 -3.53
C ASP A 81 -2.41 12.68 -2.54
N GLN A 82 -3.34 13.29 -1.77
CA GLN A 82 -3.00 14.23 -0.69
C GLN A 82 -2.34 13.57 0.52
N LEU A 83 -2.42 12.24 0.65
CA LEU A 83 -1.82 11.49 1.76
C LEU A 83 -0.31 11.26 1.57
N ASN A 84 0.24 11.61 0.40
CA ASN A 84 1.64 11.42 0.09
C ASN A 84 2.53 12.33 0.95
N LEU A 85 3.34 11.72 1.83
CA LEU A 85 4.29 12.43 2.69
C LEU A 85 5.59 12.82 1.96
N GLY A 86 5.86 12.25 0.78
CA GLY A 86 7.08 12.48 0.02
C GLY A 86 8.31 11.72 0.53
N TYR A 87 8.18 10.89 1.57
CA TYR A 87 9.23 10.03 2.10
C TYR A 87 8.67 8.70 2.60
N SER A 88 9.54 7.68 2.73
CA SER A 88 9.15 6.38 3.28
C SER A 88 9.03 6.44 4.80
N GLU A 89 7.94 5.89 5.33
CA GLU A 89 7.79 5.68 6.77
C GLU A 89 8.37 4.36 7.26
N ILE A 90 8.76 3.46 6.35
CA ILE A 90 9.27 2.13 6.70
C ILE A 90 10.80 2.14 6.67
N ILE A 91 11.40 2.65 5.60
CA ILE A 91 12.85 2.60 5.43
C ILE A 91 13.36 3.72 4.50
N ASP A 92 14.31 4.49 5.01
CA ASP A 92 15.07 5.45 4.21
C ASP A 92 16.36 4.80 3.69
N HIS A 93 16.35 4.44 2.41
CA HIS A 93 17.50 3.83 1.72
C HIS A 93 18.62 4.83 1.41
N GLN A 94 18.40 6.14 1.55
CA GLN A 94 19.42 7.17 1.36
C GLN A 94 20.19 7.46 2.65
N CYS A 95 19.67 7.05 3.81
CA CYS A 95 20.34 7.22 5.08
C CYS A 95 21.51 6.22 5.27
N TYR A 96 22.71 6.76 5.54
CA TYR A 96 23.91 5.96 5.83
C TYR A 96 23.70 4.98 6.99
N ALA A 97 22.97 5.36 8.03
CA ALA A 97 22.71 4.47 9.16
C ALA A 97 21.87 3.26 8.74
N THR A 98 20.87 3.45 7.87
CA THR A 98 20.09 2.36 7.28
C THR A 98 21.00 1.41 6.50
N ALA A 99 21.82 1.95 5.58
CA ALA A 99 22.74 1.15 4.79
C ALA A 99 23.69 0.33 5.67
N LYS A 100 24.30 0.96 6.68
CA LYS A 100 25.18 0.29 7.64
C LYS A 100 24.47 -0.82 8.40
N ASN A 101 23.22 -0.62 8.80
CA ASN A 101 22.46 -1.63 9.54
C ASN A 101 22.03 -2.79 8.64
N LEU A 102 21.53 -2.53 7.43
CA LEU A 102 21.17 -3.58 6.47
C LEU A 102 22.34 -4.50 6.15
N ASN A 103 23.55 -3.94 5.98
CA ASN A 103 24.76 -4.72 5.69
C ASN A 103 25.26 -5.59 6.87
N LYS A 104 24.71 -5.43 8.08
CA LYS A 104 25.04 -6.31 9.22
C LYS A 104 24.21 -7.58 9.22
N TYR A 105 23.06 -7.60 8.56
CA TYR A 105 22.21 -8.79 8.53
C TYR A 105 22.86 -9.85 7.65
N LYS A 106 22.95 -11.06 8.20
CA LYS A 106 23.31 -12.26 7.45
C LYS A 106 22.09 -13.16 7.42
N ILE A 107 21.70 -13.57 6.22
CA ILE A 107 20.61 -14.54 6.03
C ILE A 107 21.10 -15.94 6.38
N HIS A 108 22.41 -16.18 6.17
CA HIS A 108 23.10 -17.39 6.56
C HIS A 108 24.41 -17.03 7.28
N GLU A 109 24.39 -17.24 8.59
CA GLU A 109 25.47 -17.67 9.48
C GLU A 109 24.86 -18.65 10.50
#